data_AF-A0AAV1PVH0-F1
#
_entry.id   AF-A0AAV1PVH0-F1
#
_cell.length_a   1.000
_cell.length_b   1.000
_cell.length_c   1.000
_cell.angle_alpha   90.00
_cell.angle_beta   90.00
_cell.angle_gamma   90.00
#
_symmetry.space_group_name_H-M   'P 1'
#
loop_
_entity.id
_entity.type
_entity.pdbx_description
1 polymer ?
#
loop_
_entity_poly.entity_id
_entity_poly.type
_entity_poly.pdbx_seq_one_letter_code
_entity_poly.pdbx_strand_id
1 'polypeptide(L)'
;MPEHRSFVLYHNNSPRWSEVIKLPIPIDRFRGSHLRFEFRHCSTKDKGEKKLFGFSFTPLMREDGTTLSDESHELYVYKCDENTTFSNHALYLGLPCCKEDFNSCPNIPSSLIFQRSTKENFWISTQLSSTKLTQNVDLLALLKWKAHPDRVMDILGRLRHVSGEEIVKFLQDILDTLFSILDDNTDKYGPLVFQSLVFIINLLRDSKYYHFRPVMDTYIQKHFAGALAYKELIRCLKWYMDRSAEVVRQDHIQEAMRAALLNSFPAIFDELLQMFTVQEVAEFVRGTLGSMPSTVHIGQSMDVVKLQSIARTVDSRLFSFPGHVRAGGSGDDGRVPVGRPAADPAVNHEQEPIAGGGKGSTLSAVHRGDH
;
A
#
# COMPACT_ATOMS: atom_id res chain seq x y z
N MET A 1 8.03 -27.38 -7.52
CA MET A 1 8.83 -28.32 -8.31
C MET A 1 10.16 -27.65 -8.62
N PRO A 2 11.30 -28.35 -8.48
CA PRO A 2 12.61 -27.73 -8.69
C PRO A 2 12.95 -27.48 -10.17
N GLU A 3 12.30 -28.20 -11.09
CA GLU A 3 12.51 -28.10 -12.55
C GLU A 3 11.17 -28.35 -13.27
N HIS A 4 10.91 -27.62 -14.36
CA HIS A 4 9.78 -27.85 -15.26
C HIS A 4 10.32 -28.11 -16.68
N ARG A 5 9.71 -29.04 -17.40
CA ARG A 5 10.10 -29.40 -18.77
C ARG A 5 8.93 -29.16 -19.71
N SER A 6 9.14 -28.25 -20.65
CA SER A 6 8.15 -27.91 -21.68
C SER A 6 8.02 -28.99 -22.75
N PHE A 7 6.94 -28.92 -23.52
CA PHE A 7 6.72 -29.79 -24.67
C PHE A 7 7.78 -29.53 -25.76
N VAL A 8 8.14 -30.60 -26.49
CA VAL A 8 9.06 -30.51 -27.63
C VAL A 8 8.23 -30.42 -28.91
N LEU A 9 8.39 -29.33 -29.67
CA LEU A 9 7.72 -29.14 -30.96
C LEU A 9 8.64 -29.62 -32.09
N TYR A 10 8.26 -30.71 -32.75
CA TYR A 10 9.07 -31.39 -33.76
C TYR A 10 9.20 -30.52 -35.03
N HIS A 11 10.43 -30.39 -35.55
CA HIS A 11 10.77 -29.58 -36.74
C HIS A 11 10.24 -28.14 -36.71
N ASN A 12 10.24 -27.51 -35.53
CA ASN A 12 9.81 -26.13 -35.37
C ASN A 12 10.97 -25.24 -34.86
N ASN A 13 11.43 -24.32 -35.71
CA ASN A 13 12.49 -23.36 -35.39
C ASN A 13 11.97 -22.07 -34.72
N SER A 14 10.65 -21.96 -34.54
CA SER A 14 10.00 -20.84 -33.84
C SER A 14 8.88 -21.38 -32.95
N PRO A 15 9.25 -22.21 -31.94
CA PRO A 15 8.28 -22.86 -31.06
C PRO A 15 7.45 -21.81 -30.30
N ARG A 16 6.14 -22.05 -30.23
CA ARG A 16 5.20 -21.28 -29.40
C ARG A 16 4.61 -22.24 -28.38
N TRP A 17 5.12 -22.19 -27.14
CA TRP A 17 4.71 -23.15 -26.11
C TRP A 17 3.35 -22.85 -25.50
N SER A 18 3.04 -21.57 -25.26
CA SER A 18 1.81 -21.13 -24.58
C SER A 18 1.57 -21.84 -23.23
N GLU A 19 2.66 -22.23 -22.56
CA GLU A 19 2.62 -22.85 -21.25
C GLU A 19 2.51 -21.79 -20.15
N VAL A 20 1.77 -22.11 -19.09
CA VAL A 20 1.62 -21.28 -17.90
C VAL A 20 2.17 -22.02 -16.69
N ILE A 21 3.22 -21.49 -16.10
CA ILE A 21 3.90 -22.12 -14.96
C ILE A 21 3.73 -21.23 -13.74
N LYS A 22 3.15 -21.79 -12.66
CA LYS A 22 3.00 -21.11 -11.37
C LYS A 22 4.17 -21.46 -10.46
N LEU A 23 4.90 -20.44 -10.02
CA LEU A 23 6.08 -20.57 -9.18
C LEU A 23 5.80 -19.99 -7.78
N PRO A 24 5.56 -20.83 -6.75
CA PRO A 24 5.40 -20.38 -5.39
C PRO A 24 6.77 -20.12 -4.75
N ILE A 25 7.22 -18.86 -4.75
CA ILE A 25 8.54 -18.48 -4.26
C ILE A 25 8.39 -17.84 -2.87
N PRO A 26 9.04 -18.39 -1.84
CA PRO A 26 9.05 -17.78 -0.51
C PRO A 26 9.58 -16.35 -0.54
N ILE A 27 8.91 -15.43 0.17
CA ILE A 27 9.23 -13.99 0.13
C ILE A 27 10.67 -13.73 0.60
N ASP A 28 11.13 -14.46 1.62
CA ASP A 28 12.48 -14.42 2.18
C ASP A 28 13.57 -14.82 1.18
N ARG A 29 13.22 -15.61 0.16
CA ARG A 29 14.13 -16.06 -0.89
C ARG A 29 13.94 -15.33 -2.21
N PHE A 30 12.91 -14.49 -2.32
CA PHE A 30 12.57 -13.83 -3.58
C PHE A 30 13.71 -12.89 -4.02
N ARG A 31 14.29 -12.15 -3.07
CA ARG A 31 15.49 -11.35 -3.32
C ARG A 31 16.68 -12.26 -3.62
N GLY A 32 17.33 -12.04 -4.76
CA GLY A 32 18.45 -12.86 -5.23
C GLY A 32 18.02 -14.12 -5.99
N SER A 33 16.73 -14.44 -6.07
CA SER A 33 16.22 -15.46 -6.97
C SER A 33 16.10 -14.93 -8.40
N HIS A 34 16.26 -15.83 -9.38
CA HIS A 34 16.12 -15.58 -10.80
C HIS A 34 15.43 -16.76 -11.48
N LEU A 35 14.83 -16.51 -12.65
CA LEU A 35 14.39 -17.56 -13.55
C LEU A 35 15.54 -17.94 -14.47
N ARG A 36 15.70 -19.24 -14.72
CA ARG A 36 16.67 -19.78 -15.67
C ARG A 36 15.95 -20.72 -16.63
N PHE A 37 16.16 -20.51 -17.92
CA PHE A 37 15.55 -21.27 -19.00
C PHE A 37 16.67 -21.98 -19.76
N GLU A 38 16.57 -23.30 -19.90
CA GLU A 38 17.58 -24.13 -20.55
C GLU A 38 17.06 -24.66 -21.88
N PHE A 39 17.81 -24.45 -22.95
CA PHE A 39 17.48 -24.96 -24.28
C PHE A 39 18.33 -26.19 -24.59
N ARG A 40 17.65 -27.32 -24.78
CA ARG A 40 18.30 -28.61 -25.03
C ARG A 40 17.80 -29.25 -26.32
N HIS A 41 18.72 -29.80 -27.09
CA HIS A 41 18.38 -30.53 -28.31
C HIS A 41 17.70 -31.86 -27.93
N CYS A 42 16.52 -32.10 -28.49
CA CYS A 42 15.74 -33.32 -28.27
C CYS A 42 15.65 -34.11 -29.58
N SER A 43 16.28 -35.28 -29.62
CA SER A 43 16.24 -36.20 -30.76
C SER A 43 15.34 -37.39 -30.44
N THR A 44 14.56 -37.86 -31.42
CA THR A 44 13.82 -39.13 -31.30
C THR A 44 14.73 -40.35 -31.47
N LYS A 45 15.94 -40.14 -32.04
CA LYS A 45 16.93 -41.19 -32.30
C LYS A 45 17.91 -41.37 -31.14
N ASP A 46 18.28 -40.27 -30.47
CA ASP A 46 19.18 -40.32 -29.32
C ASP A 46 18.39 -40.37 -28.02
N LYS A 47 18.47 -41.52 -27.34
CA LYS A 47 17.92 -41.70 -25.98
C LYS A 47 18.89 -41.28 -24.87
N GLY A 48 20.04 -40.73 -25.24
CA GLY A 48 21.05 -40.24 -24.29
C GLY A 48 20.64 -38.94 -23.59
N GLU A 49 21.57 -38.35 -22.85
CA GLU A 49 21.35 -37.07 -22.19
C GLU A 49 21.11 -35.96 -23.23
N LYS A 50 20.08 -35.14 -23.00
CA LYS A 50 19.75 -34.03 -23.89
C LYS A 50 20.85 -32.96 -23.80
N LYS A 51 21.56 -32.72 -24.89
CA LYS A 51 22.63 -31.72 -24.96
C LYS A 51 22.08 -30.30 -24.77
N LEU A 52 22.58 -29.60 -23.76
CA LEU A 52 22.41 -28.15 -23.60
C LEU A 52 23.16 -27.43 -24.72
N PHE A 53 22.51 -26.44 -25.33
CA PHE A 53 23.16 -25.60 -26.35
C PHE A 53 23.02 -24.11 -26.04
N GLY A 54 22.07 -23.73 -25.18
CA GLY A 54 21.95 -22.37 -24.72
C GLY A 54 20.99 -22.20 -23.56
N PHE A 55 20.94 -20.99 -23.04
CA PHE A 55 20.07 -20.63 -21.93
C PHE A 55 19.68 -19.16 -21.97
N SER A 56 18.63 -18.83 -21.24
CA SER A 56 18.24 -17.46 -20.90
C SER A 56 18.01 -17.37 -19.40
N PHE A 57 18.05 -16.17 -18.86
CA PHE A 57 17.72 -15.94 -17.44
C PHE A 57 17.09 -14.57 -17.25
N THR A 58 16.49 -14.33 -16.10
CA THR A 58 16.08 -12.99 -15.66
C THR A 58 15.96 -12.95 -14.13
N PRO A 59 16.54 -11.96 -13.44
CA PRO A 59 16.33 -11.75 -12.01
C PRO A 59 14.86 -11.45 -11.69
N LEU A 60 14.36 -11.95 -10.56
CA LEU A 60 12.99 -11.68 -10.14
C LEU A 60 12.81 -10.29 -9.50
N MET A 61 13.90 -9.69 -9.07
CA MET A 61 13.94 -8.38 -8.43
C MET A 61 14.94 -7.50 -9.17
N ARG A 62 14.53 -6.27 -9.47
CA ARG A 62 15.34 -5.25 -10.11
C ARG A 62 16.30 -4.61 -9.10
N GLU A 63 17.25 -3.85 -9.61
CA GLU A 63 18.25 -3.16 -8.78
C GLU A 63 17.62 -2.13 -7.82
N ASP A 64 16.54 -1.47 -8.24
CA ASP A 64 15.77 -0.54 -7.40
C ASP A 64 14.96 -1.26 -6.28
N GLY A 65 14.93 -2.59 -6.29
CA GLY A 65 14.25 -3.43 -5.33
C GLY A 65 12.78 -3.71 -5.64
N THR A 66 12.23 -3.19 -6.75
CA THR A 66 10.92 -3.62 -7.26
C THR A 66 11.03 -5.01 -7.90
N THR A 67 9.92 -5.72 -8.02
CA THR A 67 9.95 -7.01 -8.74
C THR A 67 9.97 -6.80 -10.25
N LEU A 68 10.31 -7.86 -11.00
CA LEU A 68 10.11 -7.94 -12.44
C LEU A 68 8.65 -7.56 -12.79
N SER A 69 8.45 -6.76 -13.85
CA SER A 69 7.14 -6.23 -14.25
C SER A 69 6.21 -7.29 -14.83
N ASP A 70 4.91 -7.05 -14.71
CA ASP A 70 3.87 -7.89 -15.31
C ASP A 70 3.69 -7.53 -16.80
N GLU A 71 4.65 -7.93 -17.62
CA GLU A 71 4.69 -7.65 -19.05
C GLU A 71 5.38 -8.80 -19.82
N SER A 72 5.52 -8.63 -21.13
CA SER A 72 6.33 -9.50 -21.98
C SER A 72 7.79 -9.05 -21.98
N HIS A 73 8.69 -9.98 -21.71
CA HIS A 73 10.13 -9.78 -21.64
C HIS A 73 10.81 -10.52 -22.79
N GLU A 74 11.57 -9.79 -23.61
CA GLU A 74 12.46 -10.39 -24.61
C GLU A 74 13.83 -10.64 -23.96
N LEU A 75 14.15 -11.92 -23.76
CA LEU A 75 15.38 -12.38 -23.14
C LEU A 75 16.40 -12.79 -24.19
N TYR A 76 17.67 -12.47 -23.91
CA TYR A 76 18.79 -12.92 -24.71
C TYR A 76 19.05 -14.41 -24.51
N VAL A 77 19.43 -15.08 -25.60
CA VAL A 77 19.88 -16.47 -25.59
C VAL A 77 21.41 -16.48 -25.57
N TYR A 78 21.98 -17.10 -24.56
CA TYR A 78 23.42 -17.32 -24.41
C TYR A 78 23.78 -18.74 -24.80
N LYS A 79 24.83 -18.90 -25.61
CA LYS A 79 25.34 -20.22 -25.99
C LYS A 79 26.04 -20.89 -24.81
N CYS A 80 25.78 -22.18 -24.63
CA CYS A 80 26.39 -22.99 -23.59
C CYS A 80 26.46 -24.45 -24.06
N ASP A 81 27.68 -24.93 -24.33
CA ASP A 81 27.93 -26.30 -24.81
C ASP A 81 28.31 -27.27 -23.68
N GLU A 82 28.65 -26.76 -22.49
CA GLU A 82 29.17 -27.54 -21.35
C GLU A 82 28.42 -27.26 -20.04
N ASN A 83 27.94 -28.32 -19.38
CA ASN A 83 27.16 -28.22 -18.14
C ASN A 83 28.00 -27.76 -16.91
N THR A 84 29.32 -27.96 -16.93
CA THR A 84 30.22 -27.70 -15.79
C THR A 84 30.32 -26.21 -15.47
N THR A 85 30.53 -25.36 -16.47
CA THR A 85 30.52 -23.89 -16.33
C THR A 85 29.15 -23.35 -15.95
N PHE A 86 28.08 -24.02 -16.41
CA PHE A 86 26.70 -23.62 -16.16
C PHE A 86 26.21 -23.83 -14.72
N SER A 87 26.92 -24.63 -13.92
CA SER A 87 26.62 -24.87 -12.50
C SER A 87 26.88 -23.64 -11.61
N ASN A 88 27.78 -22.75 -12.03
CA ASN A 88 28.14 -21.55 -11.28
C ASN A 88 27.35 -20.33 -11.80
N HIS A 89 26.22 -20.05 -11.15
CA HIS A 89 25.32 -18.95 -11.53
C HIS A 89 26.00 -17.57 -11.55
N ALA A 90 27.06 -17.37 -10.76
CA ALA A 90 27.80 -16.10 -10.72
C ALA A 90 28.46 -15.75 -12.07
N LEU A 91 28.68 -16.74 -12.95
CA LEU A 91 29.32 -16.54 -14.24
C LEU A 91 28.39 -15.90 -15.28
N TYR A 92 27.07 -15.96 -15.10
CA TYR A 92 26.12 -15.36 -16.03
C TYR A 92 25.27 -14.25 -15.41
N LEU A 93 25.09 -14.20 -14.08
CA LEU A 93 24.23 -13.19 -13.45
C LEU A 93 24.73 -11.75 -13.64
N GLY A 94 26.01 -11.55 -13.98
CA GLY A 94 26.55 -10.24 -14.36
C GLY A 94 26.41 -9.90 -15.85
N LEU A 95 25.78 -10.75 -16.65
CA LEU A 95 25.54 -10.50 -18.08
C LEU A 95 24.20 -9.79 -18.28
N PRO A 96 24.04 -8.97 -19.33
CA PRO A 96 22.74 -8.39 -19.67
C PRO A 96 21.72 -9.49 -20.00
N CYS A 97 20.53 -9.49 -19.37
CA CYS A 97 19.53 -10.50 -19.69
C CYS A 97 18.55 -10.07 -20.79
N CYS A 98 18.39 -8.76 -20.97
CA CYS A 98 17.54 -8.12 -21.97
C CYS A 98 18.16 -6.83 -22.50
N LYS A 99 17.42 -6.11 -23.34
CA LYS A 99 17.87 -4.87 -24.00
C LYS A 99 18.06 -3.72 -23.02
N GLU A 100 17.21 -3.64 -22.00
CA GLU A 100 17.22 -2.60 -20.98
C GLU A 100 18.52 -2.66 -20.16
N ASP A 101 18.98 -3.87 -19.83
CA ASP A 101 20.22 -4.09 -19.07
C ASP A 101 21.48 -3.76 -19.88
N PHE A 102 21.42 -3.86 -21.20
CA PHE A 102 22.57 -3.64 -22.07
C PHE A 102 23.07 -2.19 -22.02
N ASN A 103 22.17 -1.23 -21.79
CA ASN A 103 22.51 0.18 -21.65
C ASN A 103 23.10 0.53 -20.27
N SER A 104 22.81 -0.30 -19.26
CA SER A 104 23.22 -0.08 -17.86
C SER A 104 24.61 -0.67 -17.56
N CYS A 105 25.16 -1.50 -18.44
CA CYS A 105 26.44 -2.18 -18.27
C CYS A 105 27.50 -1.71 -19.30
N PRO A 106 28.21 -0.59 -19.07
CA PRO A 106 29.21 -0.07 -20.00
C PRO A 106 30.51 -0.92 -20.08
N ASN A 107 30.73 -1.83 -19.13
CA ASN A 107 31.96 -2.63 -19.02
C ASN A 107 31.69 -4.14 -19.17
N ILE A 108 31.13 -4.55 -20.31
CA ILE A 108 31.06 -5.97 -20.66
C ILE A 108 32.51 -6.47 -20.84
N PRO A 109 33.00 -7.44 -20.04
CA PRO A 109 34.34 -7.97 -20.22
C PRO A 109 34.53 -8.50 -21.64
N SER A 110 35.66 -8.17 -22.27
CA SER A 110 35.98 -8.58 -23.64
C SER A 110 36.06 -10.11 -23.82
N SER A 111 36.21 -10.86 -22.73
CA SER A 111 36.09 -12.33 -22.68
C SER A 111 34.85 -12.76 -21.88
N LEU A 112 33.67 -12.68 -22.49
CA LEU A 112 32.48 -13.27 -21.90
C LEU A 112 32.58 -14.80 -21.93
N ILE A 113 32.35 -15.44 -20.78
CA ILE A 113 32.29 -16.92 -20.66
C ILE A 113 31.17 -17.48 -21.54
N PHE A 114 30.07 -16.74 -21.65
CA PHE A 114 28.93 -17.10 -22.49
C PHE A 114 28.74 -16.10 -23.62
N GLN A 115 28.69 -16.59 -24.85
CA GLN A 115 28.46 -15.75 -26.03
C GLN A 115 26.96 -15.56 -26.27
N ARG A 116 26.50 -14.29 -26.35
CA ARG A 116 25.12 -13.97 -26.75
C ARG A 116 24.87 -14.37 -28.22
N SER A 117 23.77 -15.05 -28.48
CA SER A 117 23.28 -15.31 -29.83
C SER A 117 22.73 -14.03 -30.46
N THR A 118 23.05 -13.78 -31.73
CA THR A 118 22.48 -12.64 -32.48
C THR A 118 21.27 -13.03 -33.33
N LYS A 119 20.87 -14.31 -33.28
CA LYS A 119 19.83 -14.89 -34.14
C LYS A 119 18.64 -15.43 -33.37
N GLU A 120 18.79 -15.61 -32.06
CA GLU A 120 17.84 -16.30 -31.21
C GLU A 120 17.47 -15.39 -30.05
N ASN A 121 16.17 -15.23 -29.84
CA ASN A 121 15.58 -14.52 -28.71
C ASN A 121 14.53 -15.43 -28.07
N PHE A 122 14.27 -15.20 -26.79
CA PHE A 122 13.29 -15.98 -26.04
C PHE A 122 12.34 -15.04 -25.30
N TRP A 123 11.05 -15.19 -25.52
CA TRP A 123 10.04 -14.38 -24.85
C TRP A 123 9.46 -15.09 -23.65
N ILE A 124 9.17 -14.35 -22.60
CA ILE A 124 8.29 -14.78 -21.51
C ILE A 124 7.34 -13.63 -21.22
N SER A 125 6.16 -13.90 -20.66
CA SER A 125 5.39 -12.88 -19.96
C SER A 125 5.29 -13.28 -18.50
N THR A 126 5.26 -12.31 -17.59
CA THR A 126 5.16 -12.60 -16.15
C THR A 126 3.93 -11.96 -15.53
N GLN A 127 3.45 -12.58 -14.45
CA GLN A 127 2.35 -12.06 -13.64
C GLN A 127 2.61 -12.33 -12.17
N LEU A 128 2.73 -11.28 -11.36
CA LEU A 128 3.02 -11.33 -9.95
C LEU A 128 1.73 -11.34 -9.13
N SER A 129 1.54 -12.40 -8.36
CA SER A 129 0.51 -12.50 -7.33
C SER A 129 1.17 -12.43 -5.95
N SER A 130 1.48 -11.21 -5.49
CA SER A 130 2.06 -10.95 -4.16
C SER A 130 1.32 -9.82 -3.46
N THR A 131 1.08 -9.95 -2.16
CA THR A 131 0.58 -8.84 -1.31
C THR A 131 1.70 -8.20 -0.50
N LYS A 132 2.97 -8.55 -0.77
CA LYS A 132 4.14 -8.10 -0.01
C LYS A 132 5.26 -7.51 -0.87
N LEU A 133 5.24 -7.76 -2.17
CA LEU A 133 6.22 -7.25 -3.12
C LEU A 133 5.52 -6.42 -4.19
N THR A 134 5.97 -5.18 -4.37
CA THR A 134 5.39 -4.22 -5.34
C THR A 134 6.28 -4.09 -6.58
N GLN A 135 5.62 -3.76 -7.69
CA GLN A 135 6.25 -3.37 -8.95
C GLN A 135 6.33 -1.84 -9.10
N ASN A 136 5.73 -1.09 -8.18
CA ASN A 136 5.68 0.35 -8.21
C ASN A 136 6.81 0.96 -7.35
N VAL A 137 7.68 1.74 -8.00
CA VAL A 137 8.86 2.34 -7.36
C VAL A 137 8.47 3.35 -6.27
N ASP A 138 7.42 4.14 -6.49
CA ASP A 138 6.97 5.15 -5.52
C ASP A 138 6.39 4.51 -4.26
N LEU A 139 5.60 3.45 -4.43
CA LEU A 139 5.08 2.67 -3.31
C LEU A 139 6.22 1.98 -2.55
N LEU A 140 7.20 1.40 -3.26
CA LEU A 140 8.36 0.80 -2.61
C LEU A 140 9.15 1.84 -1.80
N ALA A 141 9.34 3.04 -2.36
CA ALA A 141 10.03 4.13 -1.68
C ALA A 141 9.27 4.59 -0.42
N LEU A 142 7.93 4.62 -0.46
CA LEU A 142 7.10 4.87 0.73
C LEU A 142 7.32 3.79 1.79
N LEU A 143 7.13 2.51 1.44
CA LEU A 143 7.27 1.39 2.38
C LEU A 143 8.70 1.29 2.97
N LYS A 144 9.70 1.81 2.27
CA LYS A 144 11.10 1.88 2.71
C LYS A 144 11.58 3.30 3.04
N TRP A 145 10.67 4.21 3.43
CA TRP A 145 10.98 5.63 3.61
C TRP A 145 12.16 5.90 4.55
N LYS A 146 12.37 5.05 5.56
CA LYS A 146 13.49 5.17 6.52
C LYS A 146 14.87 5.07 5.86
N ALA A 147 14.98 4.49 4.66
CA ALA A 147 16.21 4.47 3.89
C ALA A 147 16.55 5.84 3.26
N HIS A 148 15.54 6.71 3.11
CA HIS A 148 15.66 8.02 2.44
C HIS A 148 14.83 9.10 3.19
N PRO A 149 15.16 9.40 4.47
CA PRO A 149 14.38 10.30 5.32
C PRO A 149 14.33 11.75 4.79
N ASP A 150 15.31 12.13 3.98
CA ASP A 150 15.41 13.42 3.29
C ASP A 150 14.36 13.58 2.18
N ARG A 151 13.87 12.48 1.61
CA ARG A 151 12.94 12.47 0.46
C ARG A 151 11.47 12.24 0.84
N VAL A 152 11.15 12.13 2.12
CA VAL A 152 9.80 11.76 2.61
C VAL A 152 8.70 12.68 2.09
N MET A 153 8.93 13.99 2.06
CA MET A 153 7.95 14.96 1.56
C MET A 153 7.59 14.68 0.09
N ASP A 154 8.61 14.42 -0.74
CA ASP A 154 8.40 14.09 -2.16
C ASP A 154 7.71 12.74 -2.32
N ILE A 155 8.08 11.75 -1.51
CA ILE A 155 7.49 10.40 -1.52
C ILE A 155 5.99 10.48 -1.20
N LEU A 156 5.61 11.20 -0.13
CA LEU A 156 4.21 11.42 0.22
C LEU A 156 3.45 12.15 -0.89
N GLY A 157 4.09 13.13 -1.53
CA GLY A 157 3.53 13.84 -2.68
C GLY A 157 3.23 12.92 -3.87
N ARG A 158 4.10 11.95 -4.14
CA ARG A 158 3.96 10.98 -5.24
C ARG A 158 2.93 9.89 -4.96
N LEU A 159 2.67 9.52 -3.70
CA LEU A 159 1.68 8.49 -3.34
C LEU A 159 0.30 8.69 -4.00
N ARG A 160 -0.15 9.93 -4.15
CA ARG A 160 -1.43 10.27 -4.77
C ARG A 160 -1.52 9.98 -6.28
N HIS A 161 -0.38 9.68 -6.92
CA HIS A 161 -0.29 9.31 -8.33
C HIS A 161 -0.17 7.80 -8.52
N VAL A 162 -0.07 7.03 -7.42
CA VAL A 162 -0.06 5.57 -7.47
C VAL A 162 -1.45 5.06 -7.83
N SER A 163 -1.51 4.02 -8.66
CA SER A 163 -2.78 3.45 -9.09
C SER A 163 -3.57 2.88 -7.90
N GLY A 164 -4.89 3.04 -7.95
CA GLY A 164 -5.77 2.54 -6.89
C GLY A 164 -5.63 1.03 -6.63
N GLU A 165 -5.32 0.24 -7.66
CA GLU A 165 -5.08 -1.21 -7.57
C GLU A 165 -3.86 -1.55 -6.70
N GLU A 166 -2.76 -0.81 -6.84
CA GLU A 166 -1.59 -0.98 -5.96
C GLU A 166 -1.90 -0.46 -4.55
N ILE A 167 -2.63 0.64 -4.40
CA ILE A 167 -3.04 1.15 -3.08
C ILE A 167 -3.83 0.10 -2.29
N VAL A 168 -4.89 -0.48 -2.88
CA VAL A 168 -5.75 -1.43 -2.16
C VAL A 168 -5.03 -2.74 -1.83
N LYS A 169 -4.06 -3.15 -2.65
CA LYS A 169 -3.24 -4.35 -2.45
C LYS A 169 -2.30 -4.24 -1.25
N PHE A 170 -1.82 -3.04 -0.95
CA PHE A 170 -0.89 -2.74 0.14
C PHE A 170 -1.52 -1.84 1.22
N LEU A 171 -2.85 -1.75 1.28
CA LEU A 171 -3.56 -0.73 2.07
C LEU A 171 -3.10 -0.67 3.53
N GLN A 172 -3.03 -1.83 4.19
CA GLN A 172 -2.56 -1.92 5.58
C GLN A 172 -1.10 -1.45 5.72
N ASP A 173 -0.19 -1.97 4.90
CA ASP A 173 1.23 -1.62 4.96
C ASP A 173 1.46 -0.12 4.65
N ILE A 174 0.62 0.48 3.78
CA ILE A 174 0.61 1.92 3.50
C ILE A 174 0.15 2.71 4.73
N LEU A 175 -0.94 2.31 5.38
CA LEU A 175 -1.45 3.01 6.57
C LEU A 175 -0.45 2.96 7.72
N ASP A 176 0.12 1.78 8.00
CA ASP A 176 1.19 1.61 8.99
C ASP A 176 2.37 2.55 8.70
N THR A 177 2.74 2.65 7.42
CA THR A 177 3.82 3.53 6.99
C THR A 177 3.47 5.01 7.17
N LEU A 178 2.27 5.44 6.77
CA LEU A 178 1.80 6.82 6.91
C LEU A 178 1.78 7.26 8.38
N PHE A 179 1.27 6.41 9.27
CA PHE A 179 1.26 6.70 10.70
C PHE A 179 2.65 6.65 11.32
N SER A 180 3.52 5.73 10.88
CA SER A 180 4.92 5.75 11.30
C SER A 180 5.66 7.02 10.87
N ILE A 181 5.34 7.58 9.71
CA ILE A 181 5.90 8.87 9.25
C ILE A 181 5.32 10.03 10.08
N LEU A 182 4.02 9.99 10.38
CA LEU A 182 3.36 11.00 11.20
C LEU A 182 3.96 11.07 12.60
N ASP A 183 4.19 9.92 13.23
CA ASP A 183 4.76 9.80 14.57
C ASP A 183 6.23 10.26 14.61
N ASP A 184 6.96 10.19 13.49
CA ASP A 184 8.35 10.66 13.40
C ASP A 184 8.45 12.19 13.50
N ASN A 185 7.56 12.91 12.82
CA ASN A 185 7.47 14.37 12.93
C ASN A 185 6.10 14.90 12.47
N THR A 186 5.23 15.17 13.44
CA THR A 186 3.86 15.63 13.20
C THR A 186 3.81 16.97 12.48
N ASP A 187 4.67 17.92 12.85
CA ASP A 187 4.66 19.27 12.28
C ASP A 187 5.13 19.28 10.83
N LYS A 188 6.16 18.49 10.52
CA LYS A 188 6.77 18.42 9.19
C LYS A 188 5.92 17.62 8.21
N TYR A 189 5.44 16.44 8.63
CA TYR A 189 4.79 15.49 7.72
C TYR A 189 3.26 15.49 7.81
N GLY A 190 2.68 16.02 8.89
CA GLY A 190 1.24 16.00 9.18
C GLY A 190 0.34 16.40 8.01
N PRO A 191 0.55 17.56 7.37
CA PRO A 191 -0.29 18.00 6.26
C PRO A 191 -0.28 17.04 5.06
N LEU A 192 0.87 16.46 4.73
CA LEU A 192 0.98 15.53 3.59
C LEU A 192 0.41 14.15 3.93
N VAL A 193 0.65 13.65 5.14
CA VAL A 193 0.02 12.41 5.62
C VAL A 193 -1.50 12.55 5.61
N PHE A 194 -2.03 13.68 6.09
CA PHE A 194 -3.46 13.95 6.05
C PHE A 194 -4.01 13.96 4.61
N GLN A 195 -3.33 14.63 3.68
CA GLN A 195 -3.71 14.60 2.26
C GLN A 195 -3.72 13.18 1.68
N SER A 196 -2.73 12.34 2.04
CA SER A 196 -2.66 10.95 1.62
C SER A 196 -3.82 10.12 2.17
N LEU A 197 -4.19 10.31 3.44
CA LEU A 197 -5.33 9.63 4.06
C LEU A 197 -6.65 10.03 3.39
N VAL A 198 -6.87 11.32 3.12
CA VAL A 198 -8.05 11.81 2.38
C VAL A 198 -8.12 11.18 1.00
N PHE A 199 -6.98 11.09 0.29
CA PHE A 199 -6.91 10.42 -1.00
C PHE A 199 -7.32 8.93 -0.91
N ILE A 200 -6.79 8.20 0.07
CA ILE A 200 -7.11 6.77 0.26
C ILE A 200 -8.60 6.58 0.64
N ILE A 201 -9.13 7.41 1.54
CA ILE A 201 -10.55 7.37 1.91
C ILE A 201 -11.43 7.60 0.68
N ASN A 202 -11.12 8.60 -0.14
CA ASN A 202 -11.87 8.89 -1.35
C ASN A 202 -11.77 7.76 -2.38
N LEU A 203 -10.60 7.15 -2.50
CA LEU A 203 -10.40 5.97 -3.34
C LEU A 203 -11.33 4.83 -2.94
N LEU A 204 -11.45 4.55 -1.63
CA LEU A 204 -12.31 3.46 -1.12
C LEU A 204 -13.80 3.75 -1.20
N ARG A 205 -14.20 5.01 -1.46
CA ARG A 205 -15.60 5.37 -1.74
C ARG A 205 -16.00 5.13 -3.19
N ASP A 206 -15.03 5.04 -4.10
CA ASP A 206 -15.27 4.69 -5.48
C ASP A 206 -15.86 3.28 -5.56
N SER A 207 -16.90 3.09 -6.38
CA SER A 207 -17.57 1.80 -6.56
C SER A 207 -16.61 0.70 -7.02
N LYS A 208 -15.52 1.05 -7.72
CA LYS A 208 -14.46 0.12 -8.11
C LYS A 208 -13.72 -0.48 -6.91
N TYR A 209 -13.53 0.27 -5.83
CA TYR A 209 -12.70 -0.12 -4.68
C TYR A 209 -13.47 -0.30 -3.37
N TYR A 210 -14.78 -0.06 -3.36
CA TYR A 210 -15.64 -0.16 -2.18
C TYR A 210 -15.50 -1.49 -1.41
N HIS A 211 -15.28 -2.60 -2.10
CA HIS A 211 -15.09 -3.92 -1.47
C HIS A 211 -13.84 -4.03 -0.59
N PHE A 212 -12.90 -3.07 -0.67
CA PHE A 212 -11.72 -2.99 0.18
C PHE A 212 -11.95 -2.16 1.46
N ARG A 213 -13.10 -1.48 1.61
CA ARG A 213 -13.43 -0.73 2.83
C ARG A 213 -13.33 -1.56 4.11
N PRO A 214 -13.76 -2.85 4.16
CA PRO A 214 -13.59 -3.69 5.35
C PRO A 214 -12.13 -3.85 5.81
N VAL A 215 -11.15 -3.69 4.92
CA VAL A 215 -9.72 -3.73 5.27
C VAL A 215 -9.34 -2.48 6.07
N MET A 216 -9.80 -1.30 5.66
CA MET A 216 -9.65 -0.06 6.42
C MET A 216 -10.36 -0.16 7.78
N ASP A 217 -11.61 -0.63 7.80
CA ASP A 217 -12.40 -0.77 9.04
C ASP A 217 -11.68 -1.70 10.03
N THR A 218 -11.15 -2.84 9.55
CA THR A 218 -10.38 -3.78 10.36
C THR A 218 -9.08 -3.16 10.87
N TYR A 219 -8.39 -2.39 10.03
CA TYR A 219 -7.17 -1.69 10.40
C TYR A 219 -7.42 -0.72 11.56
N ILE A 220 -8.43 0.13 11.42
CA ILE A 220 -8.85 1.11 12.42
C ILE A 220 -9.19 0.41 13.75
N GLN A 221 -9.96 -0.68 13.70
CA GLN A 221 -10.44 -1.35 14.91
C GLN A 221 -9.37 -2.19 15.63
N LYS A 222 -8.42 -2.78 14.90
CA LYS A 222 -7.52 -3.82 15.45
C LYS A 222 -6.04 -3.49 15.40
N HIS A 223 -5.62 -2.61 14.49
CA HIS A 223 -4.19 -2.38 14.21
C HIS A 223 -3.75 -0.96 14.54
N PHE A 224 -4.65 0.01 14.42
CA PHE A 224 -4.32 1.40 14.71
C PHE A 224 -4.00 1.60 16.21
N ALA A 225 -2.81 2.12 16.49
CA ALA A 225 -2.32 2.37 17.85
C ALA A 225 -1.70 3.77 18.02
N GLY A 226 -2.09 4.73 17.16
CA GLY A 226 -1.51 6.07 17.12
C GLY A 226 -2.06 7.01 18.20
N ALA A 227 -1.43 7.01 19.39
CA ALA A 227 -1.86 7.81 20.54
C ALA A 227 -1.73 9.34 20.38
N LEU A 228 -1.02 9.84 19.37
CA LEU A 228 -0.93 11.28 19.07
C LEU A 228 -1.38 11.62 17.65
N ALA A 229 -1.47 10.62 16.78
CA ALA A 229 -1.91 10.76 15.40
C ALA A 229 -3.28 11.46 15.32
N TYR A 230 -4.22 11.11 16.20
CA TYR A 230 -5.55 11.72 16.20
C TYR A 230 -5.54 13.24 16.42
N LYS A 231 -4.72 13.74 17.36
CA LYS A 231 -4.62 15.18 17.66
C LYS A 231 -4.16 15.95 16.43
N GLU A 232 -3.19 15.37 15.73
CA GLU A 232 -2.61 15.97 14.54
C GLU A 232 -3.57 15.91 13.33
N LEU A 233 -4.29 14.80 13.14
CA LEU A 233 -5.30 14.70 12.09
C LEU A 233 -6.45 15.70 12.31
N ILE A 234 -6.90 15.83 13.56
CA ILE A 234 -7.88 16.83 13.98
C ILE A 234 -7.37 18.25 13.70
N ARG A 235 -6.12 18.55 14.08
CA ARG A 235 -5.49 19.86 13.84
C ARG A 235 -5.42 20.16 12.34
N CYS A 236 -5.00 19.19 11.53
CA CYS A 236 -4.97 19.31 10.07
C CYS A 236 -6.37 19.55 9.49
N LEU A 237 -7.37 18.77 9.90
CA LEU A 237 -8.74 18.91 9.44
C LEU A 237 -9.29 20.30 9.77
N LYS A 238 -9.10 20.75 11.01
CA LYS A 238 -9.48 22.12 11.42
C LYS A 238 -8.79 23.17 10.56
N TRP A 239 -7.47 23.06 10.38
CA TRP A 239 -6.70 23.99 9.54
C TRP A 239 -7.25 24.06 8.10
N TYR A 240 -7.59 22.90 7.51
CA TYR A 240 -8.20 22.85 6.18
C TYR A 240 -9.58 23.50 6.13
N MET A 241 -10.41 23.31 7.16
CA MET A 241 -11.74 23.91 7.26
C MET A 241 -11.68 25.42 7.46
N ASP A 242 -10.85 25.90 8.39
CA ASP A 242 -10.68 27.33 8.67
C ASP A 242 -10.17 28.07 7.42
N ARG A 243 -9.18 27.48 6.71
CA ARG A 243 -8.66 28.01 5.44
C ARG A 243 -9.70 28.02 4.31
N SER A 244 -10.67 27.09 4.33
CA SER A 244 -11.76 27.05 3.35
C SER A 244 -12.80 28.15 3.57
N ALA A 245 -12.94 28.64 4.80
CA ALA A 245 -13.81 29.76 5.13
C ALA A 245 -13.18 31.13 4.80
N GLU A 246 -11.84 31.20 4.72
CA GLU A 246 -11.09 32.46 4.62
C GLU A 246 -10.59 32.82 3.20
N VAL A 247 -10.69 31.93 2.19
CA VAL A 247 -10.06 32.14 0.87
C VAL A 247 -11.02 31.91 -0.30
N VAL A 248 -11.78 32.96 -0.65
CA VAL A 248 -12.24 33.17 -2.03
C VAL A 248 -11.04 33.70 -2.84
N ARG A 249 -10.63 32.92 -3.86
CA ARG A 249 -9.48 33.09 -4.78
C ARG A 249 -8.13 32.57 -4.28
N GLN A 250 -7.76 31.37 -4.71
CA GLN A 250 -6.70 31.10 -5.70
C GLN A 250 -6.40 29.58 -5.74
N ASP A 251 -6.05 29.11 -6.94
CA ASP A 251 -5.68 27.75 -7.37
C ASP A 251 -6.78 26.69 -7.51
N HIS A 252 -7.05 26.33 -8.78
CA HIS A 252 -8.00 25.28 -9.18
C HIS A 252 -7.66 23.89 -8.61
N ILE A 253 -6.40 23.65 -8.23
CA ILE A 253 -5.95 22.40 -7.59
C ILE A 253 -6.40 22.35 -6.12
N GLN A 254 -6.43 23.50 -5.42
CA GLN A 254 -7.00 23.56 -4.07
C GLN A 254 -8.52 23.43 -4.10
N GLU A 255 -9.19 23.97 -5.13
CA GLU A 255 -10.65 23.88 -5.28
C GLU A 255 -11.16 22.43 -5.44
N ALA A 256 -10.47 21.62 -6.25
CA ALA A 256 -10.80 20.19 -6.40
C ALA A 256 -10.58 19.40 -5.11
N MET A 257 -9.50 19.71 -4.37
CA MET A 257 -9.23 19.11 -3.07
C MET A 257 -10.21 19.59 -2.00
N ARG A 258 -10.65 20.85 -2.04
CA ARG A 258 -11.70 21.43 -1.17
C ARG A 258 -13.03 20.74 -1.40
N ALA A 259 -13.46 20.61 -2.66
CA ALA A 259 -14.70 19.92 -3.00
C ALA A 259 -14.64 18.43 -2.62
N ALA A 260 -13.51 17.75 -2.87
CA ALA A 260 -13.31 16.37 -2.45
C ALA A 260 -13.30 16.21 -0.93
N LEU A 261 -12.65 17.13 -0.18
CA LEU A 261 -12.63 17.11 1.28
C LEU A 261 -14.02 17.38 1.86
N LEU A 262 -14.75 18.38 1.35
CA LEU A 262 -16.10 18.71 1.82
C LEU A 262 -17.12 17.60 1.50
N ASN A 263 -17.06 17.03 0.28
CA ASN A 263 -17.92 15.90 -0.11
C ASN A 263 -17.57 14.59 0.61
N SER A 264 -16.38 14.52 1.17
CA SER A 264 -15.89 13.36 1.92
C SER A 264 -15.80 13.64 3.40
N PHE A 265 -16.15 14.86 3.83
CA PHE A 265 -16.06 15.29 5.21
C PHE A 265 -16.91 14.40 6.11
N PRO A 266 -18.17 14.06 5.79
CA PRO A 266 -18.94 13.14 6.63
C PRO A 266 -18.28 11.76 6.74
N ALA A 267 -17.72 11.23 5.65
CA ALA A 267 -17.06 9.93 5.64
C ALA A 267 -15.75 9.97 6.43
N ILE A 268 -14.85 10.91 6.10
CA ILE A 268 -13.59 11.16 6.81
C ILE A 268 -13.88 11.36 8.29
N PHE A 269 -14.88 12.17 8.61
CA PHE A 269 -15.30 12.39 9.99
C PHE A 269 -15.78 11.09 10.62
N ASP A 270 -16.70 10.32 10.02
CA ASP A 270 -17.17 9.03 10.53
C ASP A 270 -16.05 7.98 10.68
N GLU A 271 -15.05 7.98 9.80
CA GLU A 271 -13.88 7.10 9.87
C GLU A 271 -12.87 7.57 10.94
N LEU A 272 -12.66 8.87 11.07
CA LEU A 272 -11.89 9.48 12.14
C LEU A 272 -12.58 9.25 13.50
N LEU A 273 -13.90 9.39 13.59
CA LEU A 273 -14.73 9.12 14.77
C LEU A 273 -14.61 7.68 15.26
N GLN A 274 -14.46 6.72 14.35
CA GLN A 274 -14.20 5.31 14.69
C GLN A 274 -12.83 5.09 15.34
N MET A 275 -11.89 6.01 15.15
CA MET A 275 -10.56 6.00 15.80
C MET A 275 -10.53 6.77 17.12
N PHE A 276 -11.59 7.48 17.50
CA PHE A 276 -11.60 8.41 18.62
C PHE A 276 -12.48 7.94 19.78
N THR A 277 -12.10 8.31 21.00
CA THR A 277 -13.03 8.19 22.13
C THR A 277 -14.13 9.25 22.02
N VAL A 278 -15.33 8.97 22.54
CA VAL A 278 -16.48 9.91 22.55
C VAL A 278 -16.10 11.30 23.09
N GLN A 279 -15.14 11.35 24.02
CA GLN A 279 -14.65 12.58 24.62
C GLN A 279 -13.81 13.43 23.66
N GLU A 280 -12.91 12.82 22.91
CA GLU A 280 -12.05 13.50 21.92
C GLU A 280 -12.86 13.97 20.72
N VAL A 281 -13.85 13.18 20.32
CA VAL A 281 -14.87 13.55 19.33
C VAL A 281 -15.61 14.81 19.76
N ALA A 282 -16.08 14.87 21.00
CA ALA A 282 -16.86 16.00 21.49
C ALA A 282 -16.03 17.29 21.57
N GLU A 283 -14.76 17.21 21.97
CA GLU A 283 -13.84 18.36 21.97
C GLU A 283 -13.54 18.85 20.55
N PHE A 284 -13.36 17.93 19.60
CA PHE A 284 -13.12 18.27 18.21
C PHE A 284 -14.34 18.89 17.53
N VAL A 285 -15.53 18.31 17.71
CA VAL A 285 -16.80 18.86 17.19
C VAL A 285 -17.01 20.26 17.73
N ARG A 286 -16.81 20.46 19.04
CA ARG A 286 -16.91 21.78 19.68
C ARG A 286 -15.92 22.78 19.11
N GLY A 287 -14.66 22.38 18.92
CA GLY A 287 -13.60 23.24 18.38
C GLY A 287 -13.78 23.60 16.90
N THR A 288 -14.44 22.72 16.13
CA THR A 288 -14.74 22.89 14.70
C THR A 288 -16.01 23.70 14.47
N LEU A 289 -17.06 23.44 15.24
CA LEU A 289 -18.29 24.25 15.22
C LEU A 289 -18.05 25.68 15.71
N GLY A 290 -17.15 25.85 16.69
CA GLY A 290 -16.75 27.17 17.19
C GLY A 290 -15.91 27.99 16.22
N SER A 291 -15.31 27.39 15.18
CA SER A 291 -14.57 28.10 14.12
C SER A 291 -15.36 28.25 12.82
N MET A 292 -16.55 27.64 12.71
CA MET A 292 -17.43 27.88 11.57
C MET A 292 -17.94 29.34 11.56
N PRO A 293 -18.04 29.98 10.39
CA PRO A 293 -18.62 31.31 10.29
C PRO A 293 -20.03 31.34 10.86
N SER A 294 -20.27 32.20 11.85
CA SER A 294 -21.60 32.50 12.36
C SER A 294 -22.44 33.06 11.21
N THR A 295 -23.24 32.20 10.58
CA THR A 295 -24.17 32.50 9.49
C THR A 295 -23.54 33.09 8.24
N VAL A 296 -23.45 32.29 7.18
CA VAL A 296 -23.50 32.84 5.82
C VAL A 296 -24.62 32.15 5.07
N HIS A 297 -25.56 32.97 4.61
CA HIS A 297 -26.66 32.65 3.71
C HIS A 297 -26.22 31.78 2.52
N ILE A 298 -26.26 30.46 2.69
CA ILE A 298 -26.27 29.51 1.58
C ILE A 298 -27.54 28.69 1.77
N GLY A 299 -28.38 28.72 0.72
CA GLY A 299 -29.74 28.18 0.72
C GLY A 299 -29.82 26.80 1.36
N GLN A 300 -30.96 26.58 2.02
CA GLN A 300 -31.34 25.40 2.81
C GLN A 300 -30.96 24.06 2.14
N SER A 301 -29.71 23.64 2.29
CA SER A 301 -29.29 22.26 2.06
C SER A 301 -29.49 21.49 3.36
N MET A 302 -30.08 20.31 3.27
CA MET A 302 -30.29 19.38 4.39
C MET A 302 -29.02 19.14 5.22
N ASP A 303 -27.84 19.32 4.63
CA ASP A 303 -26.55 19.09 5.30
C ASP A 303 -26.22 20.18 6.32
N VAL A 304 -26.61 21.43 6.06
CA VAL A 304 -26.48 22.55 7.02
C VAL A 304 -27.40 22.34 8.22
N VAL A 305 -28.60 21.81 7.99
CA VAL A 305 -29.57 21.51 9.05
C VAL A 305 -29.12 20.33 9.91
N LYS A 306 -28.51 19.30 9.30
CA LYS A 306 -27.90 18.18 10.04
C LYS A 306 -26.70 18.64 10.88
N LEU A 307 -25.82 19.47 10.32
CA LEU A 307 -24.69 20.05 11.04
C LEU A 307 -25.14 20.97 12.19
N GLN A 308 -26.17 21.81 11.98
CA GLN A 308 -26.76 22.62 13.04
C GLN A 308 -27.46 21.77 14.12
N SER A 309 -28.03 20.63 13.74
CA SER A 309 -28.63 19.69 14.70
C SER A 309 -27.56 19.00 15.54
N ILE A 310 -26.47 18.54 14.92
CA ILE A 310 -25.30 17.99 15.62
C ILE A 310 -24.68 19.04 16.55
N ALA A 311 -24.56 20.28 16.11
CA ALA A 311 -24.09 21.39 16.94
C ALA A 311 -24.94 21.59 18.19
N ARG A 312 -26.26 21.66 18.01
CA ARG A 312 -27.21 21.79 19.13
C ARG A 312 -27.23 20.55 20.03
N THR A 313 -26.94 19.36 19.51
CA THR A 313 -26.81 18.14 20.30
C THR A 313 -25.56 18.17 21.19
N VAL A 314 -24.43 18.65 20.66
CA VAL A 314 -23.17 18.81 21.43
C VAL A 314 -23.25 19.96 22.44
N ASP A 315 -24.04 21.00 22.17
CA ASP A 315 -24.36 22.07 23.14
C ASP A 315 -25.44 21.66 24.16
N SER A 316 -26.11 20.53 23.96
CA SER A 316 -27.16 20.07 24.87
C SER A 316 -26.57 19.53 26.17
N ARG A 317 -27.39 19.52 27.24
CA ARG A 317 -27.03 19.02 28.56
C ARG A 317 -26.65 17.53 28.60
N LEU A 318 -26.82 16.80 27.49
CA LEU A 318 -26.34 15.42 27.34
C LEU A 318 -24.81 15.32 27.26
N PHE A 319 -24.12 16.40 26.83
CA PHE A 319 -22.65 16.48 26.74
C PHE A 319 -22.05 17.59 27.63
N SER A 320 -22.88 18.24 28.45
CA SER A 320 -22.44 19.22 29.43
C SER A 320 -22.30 18.53 30.79
N PHE A 321 -21.06 18.32 31.24
CA PHE A 321 -20.81 17.76 32.57
C PHE A 321 -21.01 18.83 33.66
N PRO A 322 -21.76 18.53 34.74
CA PRO A 322 -21.79 19.35 35.93
C PRO A 322 -20.48 19.12 36.70
N GLY A 323 -19.44 19.86 36.35
CA GLY A 323 -18.10 19.60 36.88
C GLY A 323 -17.08 20.69 36.63
N HIS A 324 -17.49 21.95 36.58
CA HIS A 324 -16.57 23.06 36.81
C HIS A 324 -17.10 23.86 37.99
N VAL A 325 -16.69 23.47 39.19
CA VAL A 325 -16.83 24.31 40.38
C VAL A 325 -16.00 25.56 40.11
N ARG A 326 -16.69 26.65 39.78
CA ARG A 326 -16.18 28.00 40.05
C ARG A 326 -15.99 28.08 41.57
N ALA A 327 -14.75 28.18 42.02
CA ALA A 327 -14.47 28.57 43.39
C ALA A 327 -15.10 29.94 43.68
N GLY A 328 -15.84 30.01 44.78
CA GLY A 328 -16.20 31.27 45.45
C GLY A 328 -17.70 31.51 45.59
N GLY A 329 -18.24 31.26 46.78
CA GLY A 329 -19.54 31.79 47.21
C GLY A 329 -20.38 30.81 48.02
N SER A 330 -20.02 30.64 49.29
CA SER A 330 -20.74 29.93 50.34
C SER A 330 -22.21 30.33 50.48
N GLY A 331 -23.09 29.35 50.66
CA GLY A 331 -24.46 29.58 51.10
C GLY A 331 -25.29 28.29 51.19
N ASP A 332 -25.39 27.80 52.42
CA ASP A 332 -26.59 27.18 53.01
C ASP A 332 -26.75 25.65 53.05
N ASP A 333 -27.28 25.25 54.20
CA ASP A 333 -27.39 23.95 54.85
C ASP A 333 -28.34 22.95 54.16
N GLY A 334 -28.12 21.64 54.36
CA GLY A 334 -29.23 20.68 54.23
C GLY A 334 -28.91 19.21 54.01
N ARG A 335 -28.70 18.48 55.12
CA ARG A 335 -29.25 17.14 55.42
C ARG A 335 -29.06 15.94 54.46
N VAL A 336 -28.31 14.96 54.98
CA VAL A 336 -28.23 13.51 54.67
C VAL A 336 -29.61 12.84 54.96
N PRO A 337 -30.07 11.77 54.26
CA PRO A 337 -29.65 10.39 54.61
C PRO A 337 -29.52 9.32 53.50
N VAL A 338 -28.42 8.55 53.64
CA VAL A 338 -28.32 7.07 53.76
C VAL A 338 -29.16 6.15 52.85
N GLY A 339 -28.45 5.27 52.13
CA GLY A 339 -28.99 4.02 51.57
C GLY A 339 -27.96 3.18 50.79
N ARG A 340 -27.25 2.28 51.47
CA ARG A 340 -26.64 1.03 50.90
C ARG A 340 -27.73 -0.08 51.00
N PRO A 341 -27.68 -1.24 50.28
CA PRO A 341 -26.49 -2.10 50.10
C PRO A 341 -26.38 -2.84 48.73
N ALA A 342 -25.15 -3.20 48.31
CA ALA A 342 -24.57 -4.55 48.22
C ALA A 342 -25.07 -5.48 47.09
N ALA A 343 -24.16 -5.92 46.21
CA ALA A 343 -23.66 -7.31 46.13
C ALA A 343 -22.96 -7.60 44.77
N ASP A 344 -21.72 -8.10 44.88
CA ASP A 344 -20.90 -8.87 43.90
C ASP A 344 -21.60 -10.18 43.42
N PRO A 345 -21.01 -11.09 42.60
CA PRO A 345 -19.66 -11.15 42.00
C PRO A 345 -19.55 -11.61 40.53
N ALA A 346 -18.33 -11.47 40.00
CA ALA A 346 -17.56 -12.29 39.05
C ALA A 346 -18.19 -13.51 38.34
N VAL A 347 -17.82 -13.74 37.07
CA VAL A 347 -17.20 -15.01 36.56
C VAL A 347 -16.40 -14.76 35.26
N ASN A 348 -15.28 -15.48 35.17
CA ASN A 348 -14.22 -15.63 34.18
C ASN A 348 -14.61 -16.31 32.84
N HIS A 349 -13.57 -16.44 31.99
CA HIS A 349 -13.37 -17.30 30.79
C HIS A 349 -13.65 -16.60 29.45
N GLU A 350 -12.85 -16.72 28.40
CA GLU A 350 -11.73 -17.60 28.08
C GLU A 350 -10.96 -17.01 26.88
N GLN A 351 -9.66 -17.24 26.84
CA GLN A 351 -8.80 -17.06 25.66
C GLN A 351 -9.11 -18.15 24.63
N GLU A 352 -9.02 -17.83 23.32
CA GLU A 352 -8.11 -18.52 22.39
C GLU A 352 -8.09 -17.86 20.99
N PRO A 353 -7.05 -18.14 20.16
CA PRO A 353 -6.48 -17.19 19.20
C PRO A 353 -6.89 -17.46 17.75
N ILE A 354 -6.75 -16.46 16.88
CA ILE A 354 -6.84 -16.66 15.42
C ILE A 354 -5.49 -16.37 14.78
N ALA A 355 -4.90 -17.44 14.27
CA ALA A 355 -3.70 -17.48 13.46
C ALA A 355 -3.89 -16.81 12.09
N GLY A 356 -3.02 -15.85 11.77
CA GLY A 356 -2.87 -15.29 10.41
C GLY A 356 -1.82 -16.07 9.62
N GLY A 357 -2.28 -17.03 8.81
CA GLY A 357 -1.42 -17.76 7.87
C GLY A 357 -1.04 -16.91 6.66
N GLY A 358 0.25 -16.63 6.51
CA GLY A 358 0.82 -15.97 5.34
C GLY A 358 0.69 -16.84 4.08
N LYS A 359 0.10 -16.29 3.02
CA LYS A 359 0.11 -16.90 1.68
C LYS A 359 1.29 -16.34 0.90
N GLY A 360 2.14 -17.24 0.39
CA GLY A 360 3.35 -16.91 -0.38
C GLY A 360 3.08 -16.20 -1.71
N SER A 361 4.14 -15.63 -2.28
CA SER A 361 4.08 -14.95 -3.59
C SER A 361 4.09 -15.99 -4.70
N THR A 362 3.16 -15.89 -5.65
CA THR A 362 3.12 -16.75 -6.84
C THR A 362 3.43 -15.93 -8.07
N LEU A 363 4.44 -16.31 -8.84
CA LEU A 363 4.69 -15.75 -10.17
C LEU A 363 4.14 -16.71 -11.22
N SER A 364 3.31 -16.22 -12.14
CA SER A 364 2.89 -16.99 -13.32
C SER A 364 3.68 -16.50 -14.52
N ALA A 365 4.44 -17.37 -15.18
CA ALA A 365 5.03 -17.05 -16.48
C ALA A 365 4.07 -17.53 -17.57
N VAL A 366 3.56 -16.63 -18.42
CA VAL A 366 2.71 -16.92 -19.58
C VAL A 366 3.52 -16.64 -20.83
N HIS A 367 3.74 -17.61 -21.71
CA HIS A 367 4.42 -17.34 -22.99
C HIS A 367 3.39 -16.97 -24.06
N ARG A 368 3.23 -15.67 -24.40
CA ARG A 368 2.41 -15.22 -25.55
C ARG A 368 3.30 -14.53 -26.59
N GLY A 369 3.07 -14.88 -27.86
CA GLY A 369 3.61 -14.14 -29.00
C GLY A 369 2.55 -13.17 -29.54
N ASP A 370 2.94 -11.92 -29.75
CA ASP A 370 2.12 -10.91 -30.43
C ASP A 370 2.01 -11.18 -31.94
N HIS A 371 0.99 -10.52 -32.51
CA HIS A 371 0.27 -10.78 -33.75
C HIS A 371 1.07 -10.90 -35.05
#